data_AF-A0A2R6Q7B8-F1
#
_entry.id   AF-A0A2R6Q7B8-F1
#
_cell.length_a   1.000
_cell.length_b   1.000
_cell.length_c   1.000
_cell.angle_alpha   90.00
_cell.angle_beta   90.00
_cell.angle_gamma   90.00
#
_symmetry.space_group_name_H-M   'P 1'
#
loop_
_entity.id
_entity.type
_entity.pdbx_description
1 polymer ?
#
loop_
_entity_poly.entity_id
_entity_poly.type
_entity_poly.pdbx_seq_one_letter_code
_entity_poly.pdbx_strand_id
1 'polypeptide(L)' 'DWDAIARHSPDVQMLLLEQVKHRVQEISGIHPVYDNMCLDSCIAFTGLFAHLTQCPTCGKNCYLEDEKGK' A
#
# COMPACT_ATOMS: atom_id res chain seq x y z
N ASP A 1 12.33 5.13 -17.54
CA ASP A 1 12.08 5.03 -18.98
C ASP A 1 11.73 3.57 -19.32
N TRP A 2 10.45 3.22 -19.29
CA TRP A 2 9.97 1.82 -19.40
C TRP A 2 10.20 1.23 -20.80
N ASP A 3 10.36 2.11 -21.79
CA ASP A 3 10.61 1.81 -23.19
C ASP A 3 11.93 1.04 -23.42
N ALA A 4 12.95 1.28 -22.58
CA ALA A 4 14.23 0.58 -22.67
C ALA A 4 14.11 -0.93 -22.42
N ILE A 5 13.22 -1.33 -21.50
CA ILE A 5 12.97 -2.75 -21.18
C ILE A 5 12.16 -3.39 -22.31
N ALA A 6 11.14 -2.70 -22.82
CA ALA A 6 10.31 -3.18 -23.92
C ALA A 6 11.11 -3.42 -25.21
N ARG A 7 12.11 -2.56 -25.50
CA ARG A 7 12.99 -2.71 -26.67
C ARG A 7 13.99 -3.86 -26.56
N HIS A 8 14.51 -4.13 -25.36
CA HIS A 8 15.54 -5.15 -25.17
C HIS A 8 14.96 -6.55 -24.94
N SER A 9 13.74 -6.64 -24.42
CA SER A 9 13.10 -7.91 -24.09
C SER A 9 11.61 -7.85 -24.42
N PRO A 10 11.25 -7.94 -25.71
CA PRO A 10 9.86 -7.83 -26.18
C PRO A 10 8.95 -8.93 -25.64
N ASP A 11 9.51 -10.10 -25.30
CA ASP A 11 8.77 -11.24 -24.74
C ASP A 11 8.56 -11.14 -23.21
N VAL A 12 9.17 -10.14 -22.56
CA VAL A 12 9.00 -9.94 -21.11
C VAL A 12 7.64 -9.27 -20.86
N GLN A 13 6.71 -10.07 -20.35
CA GLN A 13 5.47 -9.54 -19.80
C GLN A 13 5.76 -8.81 -18.49
N MET A 14 5.74 -7.47 -18.52
CA MET A 14 5.79 -6.69 -17.29
C MET A 14 4.58 -6.99 -16.40
N LEU A 15 4.86 -7.39 -15.18
CA LEU A 15 3.85 -7.55 -14.15
C LEU A 15 3.35 -6.17 -13.67
N LEU A 16 2.08 -6.12 -13.27
CA LEU A 16 1.56 -4.96 -12.54
C LEU A 16 2.31 -4.80 -11.22
N LEU A 17 2.42 -3.56 -10.73
CA LEU A 17 3.13 -3.28 -9.47
C LEU A 17 2.62 -4.12 -8.30
N GLU A 18 1.31 -4.34 -8.22
CA GLU A 18 0.69 -5.21 -7.21
C GLU A 18 1.18 -6.67 -7.31
N GLN A 19 1.25 -7.21 -8.54
CA GLN A 19 1.74 -8.57 -8.79
C GLN A 19 3.22 -8.70 -8.43
N VAL A 20 4.03 -7.69 -8.73
CA VAL A 20 5.43 -7.64 -8.31
C VAL A 20 5.54 -7.65 -6.78
N LYS A 21 4.76 -6.80 -6.09
CA LYS A 21 4.76 -6.74 -4.62
C LYS A 21 4.37 -8.08 -4.00
N HIS A 22 3.31 -8.72 -4.50
CA HIS A 22 2.88 -10.04 -4.05
C HIS A 22 3.98 -11.09 -4.26
N ARG A 23 4.59 -11.11 -5.46
CA ARG A 23 5.65 -12.07 -5.77
C ARG A 23 6.89 -11.89 -4.90
N VAL A 24 7.25 -10.65 -4.59
CA VAL A 24 8.35 -10.34 -3.67
C VAL A 24 8.03 -10.85 -2.26
N GLN A 25 6.80 -10.69 -1.76
CA GLN A 25 6.37 -11.23 -0.47
C GLN A 25 6.50 -12.75 -0.42
N GLU A 26 6.00 -13.45 -1.45
CA GLU A 26 6.08 -14.93 -1.53
C GLU A 26 7.53 -15.45 -1.52
N ILE A 27 8.41 -14.80 -2.30
CA ILE A 27 9.80 -15.26 -2.46
C ILE A 27 10.63 -14.93 -1.22
N SER A 28 10.46 -13.73 -0.67
CA SER A 28 11.27 -13.25 0.46
C SER A 28 10.73 -13.71 1.81
N GLY A 29 9.45 -14.07 1.90
CA GLY A 29 8.74 -14.27 3.17
C GLY A 29 8.52 -12.97 3.96
N ILE A 30 8.89 -11.81 3.40
CA ILE A 30 8.74 -10.51 4.05
C ILE A 30 7.39 -9.93 3.68
N HIS A 31 6.52 -9.78 4.67
CA HIS A 31 5.20 -9.16 4.51
C HIS A 31 5.22 -7.71 5.01
N PRO A 32 4.51 -6.79 4.32
CA PRO A 32 4.35 -5.43 4.81
C PRO A 32 3.55 -5.45 6.11
N VAL A 33 4.06 -4.72 7.11
CA VAL A 33 3.30 -4.40 8.31
C VAL A 33 2.57 -3.10 8.04
N TYR A 34 1.24 -3.16 8.04
CA TYR A 34 0.41 -1.97 7.96
C TYR A 34 0.16 -1.50 9.39
N ASP A 35 0.81 -0.41 9.77
CA ASP A 35 0.49 0.26 11.03
C ASP A 35 -0.87 0.93 10.89
N ASN A 36 -1.76 0.68 11.85
CA ASN A 36 -3.04 1.40 11.97
C ASN A 36 -2.73 2.84 12.39
N MET A 37 -2.30 3.69 11.47
CA MET A 37 -1.96 5.08 11.74
C MET A 37 -2.49 6.04 10.68
N CYS A 38 -2.68 7.30 11.08
CA CYS A 38 -3.06 8.36 10.17
C CYS A 38 -1.89 8.72 9.25
N LEU A 39 -2.13 8.79 7.93
CA LEU A 39 -1.11 9.07 6.94
C LEU A 39 -0.51 10.49 7.00
N ASP A 40 -1.26 11.48 7.49
CA ASP A 40 -0.75 12.87 7.56
C ASP A 40 -0.14 13.20 8.92
N SER A 41 -0.79 12.74 10.00
CA SER A 41 -0.44 13.14 11.37
C SER A 41 0.38 12.09 12.12
N CYS A 42 0.55 10.90 11.55
CA CYS A 42 1.21 9.74 12.15
C CYS A 42 0.59 9.29 13.49
N ILE A 43 -0.66 9.67 13.79
CA ILE A 43 -1.36 9.20 15.00
C ILE A 43 -1.69 7.72 14.84
N ALA A 44 -1.20 6.90 15.75
CA ALA A 44 -1.51 5.48 15.81
C ALA A 44 -2.89 5.23 16.44
N PHE A 45 -3.77 4.57 15.70
CA PHE A 45 -5.06 4.04 16.11
C PHE A 45 -4.88 2.73 16.89
N THR A 46 -4.15 2.80 18.00
CA THR A 46 -3.87 1.66 18.87
C THR A 46 -4.19 2.03 20.33
N GLY A 47 -4.35 1.02 21.19
CA GLY A 47 -4.66 1.22 22.61
C GLY A 47 -5.91 2.07 22.82
N LEU A 48 -5.76 3.22 23.50
CA LEU A 48 -6.86 4.15 23.78
C LEU A 48 -7.52 4.70 22.51
N PHE A 49 -6.80 4.77 21.39
CA PHE A 49 -7.31 5.30 20.13
C PHE A 49 -7.75 4.19 19.15
N ALA A 50 -7.77 2.92 19.59
CA ALA A 50 -8.15 1.78 18.74
C ALA A 50 -9.60 1.81 18.25
N HIS A 51 -10.47 2.57 18.92
CA HIS A 51 -11.88 2.74 18.54
C HIS A 51 -12.11 3.89 17.54
N LEU A 52 -11.08 4.69 17.25
CA LEU A 52 -11.20 5.82 16.34
C LEU A 52 -11.02 5.33 14.91
N THR A 53 -12.01 5.60 14.06
CA THR A 53 -11.93 5.38 12.61
C THR A 53 -11.43 6.62 11.86
N GLN A 54 -11.40 7.76 12.54
CA GLN A 54 -10.97 9.05 12.01
C GLN A 54 -9.88 9.65 12.90
N CYS A 55 -8.91 10.28 12.26
CA CYS A 55 -7.85 11.00 12.96
C CYS A 55 -8.45 12.18 13.74
N PRO A 56 -8.21 12.29 15.05
CA PRO A 56 -8.72 13.40 15.85
C PRO A 56 -8.05 14.75 15.50
N THR A 57 -6.93 14.73 14.78
CA THR A 57 -6.16 15.94 14.41
C THR A 57 -6.47 16.43 13.01
N CYS A 58 -6.57 15.55 12.01
CA CYS A 58 -6.82 15.96 10.63
C CYS A 58 -8.22 15.57 10.11
N GLY A 59 -9.00 14.79 10.86
CA GLY A 59 -10.34 14.35 10.49
C GLY A 59 -10.39 13.28 9.38
N LYS A 60 -9.25 12.89 8.79
CA LYS A 60 -9.22 11.86 7.74
C LYS A 60 -9.41 10.45 8.31
N ASN A 61 -9.99 9.57 7.50
CA ASN A 61 -10.16 8.17 7.84
C ASN A 61 -8.80 7.48 8.04
N CYS A 62 -8.77 6.50 8.93
CA CYS A 62 -7.59 5.67 9.22
C CYS A 62 -7.22 4.70 8.08
N TYR A 63 -8.13 4.51 7.12
CA TYR A 63 -7.89 3.75 5.91
C TYR A 63 -7.95 4.70 4.71
N LEU A 64 -7.04 4.50 3.74
CA LEU A 64 -7.29 4.96 2.39
C LEU A 64 -8.52 4.18 1.93
N GLU A 65 -9.62 4.88 1.64
CA GLU A 65 -10.70 4.26 0.89
C GLU A 65 -10.08 3.74 -0.40
N ASP A 66 -10.01 2.42 -0.52
CA ASP A 66 -9.69 1.76 -1.75
C ASP A 66 -10.71 2.27 -2.77
N GLU A 67 -10.23 3.01 -3.78
CA GLU A 67 -11.03 3.57 -4.87
C GLU A 67 -11.67 2.49 -5.76
N LYS A 68 -11.87 1.26 -5.26
CA LYS A 68 -12.67 0.21 -5.89
C LYS A 68 -14.14 0.39 -5.51
N GLY A 69 -14.70 1.50 -5.97
CA GLY A 69 -16.09 1.87 -5.77
C GLY A 69 -16.73 2.47 -7.02
N LYS A 70 -16.45 1.93 -8.22
CA LYS A 70 -17.32 2.08 -9.40
C LYS A 70 -17.15 0.96 -10.40
#